data_AF-A0A4R6SYT2-F1
#
_entry.id   AF-A0A4R6SYT2-F1
#
_cell.length_a   1.000
_cell.length_b   1.000
_cell.length_c   1.000
_cell.angle_alpha   90.00
_cell.angle_beta   90.00
_cell.angle_gamma   90.00
#
_symmetry.space_group_name_H-M   'P 1'
#
loop_
_entity.id
_entity.type
_entity.pdbx_description
1 polymer ?
#
loop_
_entity_poly.entity_id
_entity_poly.type
_entity_poly.pdbx_seq_one_letter_code
_entity_poly.pdbx_strand_id
1 'polypeptide(L)' 'MKNVNQLSKAEMKNVTGGGDICYMSVTYDNGSVGSDNYYIGGGSSGANDLCVAWITGSSYGVSSCRYDCLSDGIGQ' A
#
# COMPACT_ATOMS: atom_id res chain seq x y z
N MET A 1 9.41 -9.69 -8.51
CA MET A 1 8.47 -8.66 -8.01
C MET A 1 7.07 -9.09 -8.41
N LYS A 2 6.23 -9.54 -7.48
CA LYS A 2 4.82 -9.85 -7.79
C LYS A 2 4.04 -8.52 -7.80
N ASN A 3 3.78 -8.04 -9.01
CA ASN A 3 2.90 -6.95 -9.45
C ASN A 3 2.12 -6.20 -8.35
N VAL A 4 2.72 -5.13 -7.82
CA VAL A 4 1.97 -4.06 -7.15
C VAL A 4 1.77 -2.98 -8.20
N ASN A 5 0.66 -3.05 -8.93
CA ASN A 5 0.33 -2.03 -9.92
C ASN A 5 -0.39 -0.89 -9.20
N GLN A 6 0.16 0.33 -9.28
CA GLN A 6 -0.61 1.54 -9.03
C GLN A 6 -1.73 1.58 -10.08
N LEU A 7 -2.96 1.36 -9.63
CA LEU A 7 -4.14 1.47 -10.46
C LEU A 7 -4.67 2.90 -10.36
N SER A 8 -5.11 3.48 -11.47
CA SER A 8 -5.86 4.73 -11.40
C SER A 8 -7.17 4.51 -10.63
N LYS A 9 -7.72 5.58 -10.04
CA LYS A 9 -9.02 5.52 -9.32
C LYS A 9 -10.14 4.89 -10.17
N ALA A 10 -10.11 5.08 -11.49
CA ALA A 10 -11.06 4.50 -12.42
C ALA A 10 -10.85 2.99 -12.61
N GLU A 11 -9.60 2.55 -12.67
CA GLU A 11 -9.26 1.12 -12.73
C GLU A 11 -9.60 0.41 -11.42
N MET A 12 -9.31 1.03 -10.27
CA MET A 12 -9.66 0.51 -8.94
C MET A 12 -11.15 0.19 -8.79
N LYS A 13 -12.03 1.02 -9.37
CA LYS A 13 -13.49 0.81 -9.34
C LYS A 13 -13.93 -0.44 -10.12
N ASN A 14 -13.15 -0.87 -11.11
CA ASN A 14 -13.44 -2.04 -11.93
C ASN A 14 -12.82 -3.34 -11.40
N VAL A 15 -11.88 -3.25 -10.43
CA VAL A 15 -11.30 -4.43 -9.75
C VAL A 15 -12.12 -4.85 -8.52
N THR A 16 -13.35 -4.35 -8.37
CA THR A 16 -14.30 -4.81 -7.33
C THR A 16 -14.73 -6.26 -7.59
N GLY A 17 -13.82 -7.18 -7.24
CA GLY A 17 -13.93 -8.63 -7.34
C GLY A 17 -13.18 -9.32 -6.19
N GLY A 18 -13.05 -8.65 -5.03
CA GLY A 18 -12.67 -9.29 -3.75
C GLY A 18 -11.34 -8.87 -3.11
N GLY A 19 -10.58 -7.92 -3.67
CA GLY A 19 -9.45 -7.29 -2.97
C GLY A 19 -9.86 -5.99 -2.30
N ASP A 20 -9.10 -5.59 -1.29
CA ASP A 20 -9.38 -4.39 -0.51
C ASP A 20 -8.42 -3.25 -0.90
N ILE A 21 -8.91 -2.02 -0.81
CA ILE A 21 -8.15 -0.83 -1.22
C ILE A 21 -7.49 -0.26 0.02
N CYS A 22 -6.16 -0.09 -0.03
CA CYS A 22 -5.39 0.48 1.05
C CYS A 22 -4.69 1.76 0.60
N TYR A 23 -4.80 2.79 1.42
CA TYR A 23 -4.06 4.04 1.31
C TYR A 23 -2.73 3.84 2.01
N MET A 24 -1.62 3.90 1.28
CA MET A 24 -0.30 3.75 1.88
C MET A 24 0.43 5.08 1.93
N SER A 25 1.12 5.31 3.04
CA SER A 25 2.03 6.42 3.25
C SER A 25 3.40 5.88 3.62
N VAL A 26 4.42 6.26 2.87
CA VAL A 26 5.79 5.77 2.98
C VAL A 26 6.69 6.95 3.28
N THR A 27 7.54 6.82 4.30
CA THR A 27 8.64 7.76 4.53
C THR A 27 9.94 7.08 4.12
N TYR A 28 10.72 7.77 3.30
CA TYR A 28 12.01 7.30 2.83
C TYR A 28 13.13 7.75 3.78
N ASP A 29 14.31 7.13 3.68
CA ASP A 29 15.47 7.42 4.54
C ASP A 29 15.99 8.85 4.35
N ASN A 30 15.72 9.46 3.19
CA ASN A 30 16.02 10.86 2.90
C ASN A 30 14.99 11.84 3.50
N GLY A 31 13.99 11.36 4.25
CA GLY A 31 12.92 12.15 4.85
C GLY A 31 11.79 12.53 3.88
N SER A 32 11.84 12.14 2.61
CA SER A 32 10.73 12.35 1.68
C SER A 32 9.55 11.44 2.03
N VAL A 33 8.34 11.92 1.73
CA VAL A 33 7.10 11.19 1.97
C VAL A 33 6.41 10.93 0.64
N GLY A 34 6.11 9.67 0.36
CA GLY A 34 5.26 9.24 -0.75
C GLY A 34 3.94 8.71 -0.22
N SER A 35 2.82 9.18 -0.77
CA SER A 35 1.49 8.65 -0.44
C SER A 35 0.75 8.30 -1.72
N ASP A 36 0.19 7.10 -1.79
CA ASP A 36 -0.63 6.69 -2.93
C ASP A 36 -1.69 5.65 -2.53
N ASN A 37 -2.63 5.43 -3.43
CA ASN A 37 -3.68 4.42 -3.30
C ASN A 37 -3.17 3.12 -3.92
N TYR A 38 -3.12 2.06 -3.13
CA TYR A 38 -2.68 0.76 -3.58
C TYR A 38 -3.86 -0.21 -3.53
N TYR A 39 -4.07 -0.93 -4.63
CA TYR A 39 -4.94 -2.09 -4.62
C TYR A 39 -4.13 -3.28 -4.10
N ILE A 40 -4.54 -3.83 -2.95
CA ILE A 40 -3.79 -4.89 -2.29
C ILE A 40 -4.71 -6.10 -2.07
N GLY A 41 -4.38 -7.20 -2.76
CA GLY A 41 -5.05 -8.47 -2.53
C GLY A 41 -4.77 -8.95 -1.10
N GLY A 42 -5.82 -9.17 -0.32
CA GLY A 42 -5.73 -9.63 1.08
C GLY A 42 -5.87 -8.53 2.15
N GLY A 43 -6.20 -7.29 1.78
CA GLY A 43 -6.44 -6.19 2.72
C GLY A 43 -5.26 -5.89 3.62
N SER A 44 -5.52 -5.56 4.88
CA SER A 44 -4.50 -5.12 5.84
C SER A 44 -3.33 -6.09 6.02
N SER A 45 -3.57 -7.40 5.89
CA SER A 45 -2.48 -8.38 5.92
C SER A 45 -1.54 -8.23 4.72
N GLY A 46 -2.09 -8.04 3.51
CA GLY A 46 -1.29 -7.79 2.32
C GLY A 46 -0.57 -6.44 2.36
N ALA A 47 -1.22 -5.42 2.94
CA ALA A 47 -0.64 -4.08 3.10
C ALA A 47 0.53 -4.10 4.09
N ASN A 48 0.37 -4.84 5.19
CA ASN A 48 1.43 -5.10 6.15
C ASN A 48 2.64 -5.80 5.52
N ASP A 49 2.40 -6.89 4.79
CA ASP A 49 3.47 -7.64 4.12
C ASP A 49 4.24 -6.78 3.14
N LEU A 50 3.53 -5.90 2.41
CA LEU A 50 4.16 -4.93 1.50
C LEU A 50 5.00 -3.89 2.24
N CYS A 51 4.47 -3.30 3.33
CA CYS A 51 5.23 -2.37 4.16
C CYS A 51 6.49 -3.01 4.73
N VAL A 52 6.39 -4.24 5.26
CA VAL A 52 7.54 -4.99 5.78
C VAL A 52 8.57 -5.23 4.67
N ALA A 53 8.13 -5.63 3.48
CA ALA A 53 9.01 -5.85 2.35
C ALA A 53 9.74 -4.57 1.90
N TRP A 54 9.09 -3.40 1.97
CA TRP A 54 9.73 -2.12 1.64
C TRP A 54 10.73 -1.66 2.69
N ILE A 55 10.40 -1.79 3.98
CA ILE A 55 11.31 -1.41 5.08
C ILE A 55 12.52 -2.34 5.13
N THR A 56 12.31 -3.65 4.99
CA THR A 56 13.39 -4.64 5.07
C THR A 56 14.15 -4.78 3.74
N GLY A 57 13.51 -4.46 2.62
CA GLY A 57 14.12 -4.43 1.30
C GLY A 57 15.01 -3.21 1.14
N SER A 58 16.33 -3.39 1.32
CA SER A 58 17.34 -2.32 1.26
C SER A 58 17.34 -1.50 -0.04
N SER A 59 16.70 -1.99 -1.10
CA SER A 59 16.59 -1.33 -2.41
C SER A 59 15.55 -0.20 -2.46
N TYR A 60 14.64 -0.12 -1.49
CA TYR A 60 13.55 0.87 -1.50
C TYR A 60 13.86 2.12 -0.68
N GLY A 61 14.86 2.06 0.22
CA GLY A 61 15.24 3.18 1.07
C GLY A 61 14.08 3.71 1.93
N VAL A 62 13.25 2.81 2.45
CA VAL A 62 12.04 3.13 3.21
C VAL A 62 12.34 3.02 4.70
N SER A 63 12.19 4.14 5.42
CA SER A 63 12.36 4.20 6.87
C SER A 63 11.09 3.80 7.62
N SER A 64 9.92 4.17 7.10
CA SER A 64 8.65 3.78 7.68
C SER A 64 7.54 3.67 6.64
N CYS A 65 6.54 2.86 6.95
CA CYS A 65 5.39 2.62 6.08
C CYS A 65 4.14 2.49 6.94
N ARG A 66 3.06 3.15 6.51
CA ARG A 66 1.73 3.11 7.12
C ARG A 66 0.72 2.78 6.04
N TYR A 67 -0.33 2.08 6.42
CA TYR A 67 -1.45 1.78 5.54
C TYR A 67 -2.76 1.98 6.28
N ASP A 68 -3.80 2.37 5.54
CA ASP A 68 -5.17 2.45 6.01
C ASP A 68 -6.08 1.80 4.95
N CYS A 69 -6.75 0.72 5.32
CA CYS A 69 -7.45 -0.15 4.39
C CYS A 69 -8.97 0.04 4.52
N LEU A 70 -9.68 0.03 3.39
CA LEU A 70 -11.13 0.17 3.36
C LEU A 70 -11.83 -0.91 4.20
N SER A 71 -11.30 -2.14 4.26
CA SER A 71 -11.86 -3.23 5.06
C SER A 71 -11.86 -2.96 6.56
N ASP A 72 -10.92 -2.12 7.03
CA ASP A 72 -10.73 -1.82 8.44
C ASP A 72 -11.54 -0.60 8.88
N GLY A 73 -12.15 0.09 7.92
CA GLY A 73 -12.85 1.36 8.13
C GLY A 73 -11.86 2.52 8.16
N ILE A 74 -11.65 3.14 7.00
CA ILE A 74 -10.74 4.30 6.82
C ILE A 74 -10.89 5.33 7.94
N GLY A 75 -9.76 5.76 8.49
CA GLY A 75 -9.68 6.89 9.42
C GLY A 75 -9.98 6.58 10.88
N GLN A 76 -9.84 5.33 11.32
CA GLN A 76 -9.84 4.95 12.74
C GLN A 76 -8.49 5.16 13.42
#